data_AF-A0A966TJF2-F1
#
_entry.id   AF-A0A966TJF2-F1
#
_cell.length_a   1.000
_cell.length_b   1.000
_cell.length_c   1.000
_cell.angle_alpha   90.00
_cell.angle_beta   90.00
_cell.angle_gamma   90.00
#
_symmetry.space_group_name_H-M   'P 1'
#
loop_
_entity.id
_entity.type
_entity.pdbx_description
1 polymer ?
#
loop_
_entity_poly.entity_id
_entity_poly.type
_entity_poly.pdbx_seq_one_letter_code
_entity_poly.pdbx_strand_id
1 'polypeptide(L)'
;MLAQIHRLLDRYRGLPADGLLEQPAMLAFFVGIILTNLVLFLVLSQPFAFENALWLALVSVSLTGLAHRFFQWTLQRTTHLLLAQTYALLLYSIWVTGGLFSSSTMWMMILPVPAIYLLGWRLSLRWIVLVQLTLLALVPLTQHGWLPVSFVYGPRHVLWSLGNHVFTAISLLGGLLVYQRIYNHQLDEITRRNKELSANRAALVQAEAYKDQFLASVSHELRTPMNAILGFNDVIRAELQSAGKHLQTVDLVRESTEHLLKLVNQILDFTQIQAGRLPLQPVPTRLADAFAE
;
A
#
# COMPACT_ATOMS: atom_id res chain seq x y z
N MET A 1 2.87 25.00 3.15
CA MET A 1 1.85 24.21 3.86
C MET A 1 1.03 23.32 2.91
N LEU A 2 0.29 23.88 1.93
CA LEU A 2 -0.51 23.11 0.94
C LEU A 2 0.31 22.09 0.12
N ALA A 3 1.51 22.44 -0.34
CA ALA A 3 2.40 21.53 -1.06
C ALA A 3 3.04 20.43 -0.18
N GLN A 4 2.97 20.58 1.14
CA GLN A 4 3.47 19.61 2.13
C GLN A 4 2.35 18.63 2.50
N ILE A 5 1.12 19.13 2.58
CA ILE A 5 -0.11 18.33 2.70
C ILE A 5 -0.33 17.48 1.43
N HIS A 6 -0.11 18.03 0.24
CA HIS A 6 -0.22 17.26 -1.01
C HIS A 6 0.82 16.13 -1.08
N ARG A 7 2.07 16.40 -0.68
CA ARG A 7 3.13 15.38 -0.60
C ARG A 7 2.87 14.32 0.45
N LEU A 8 2.23 14.67 1.58
CA LEU A 8 1.77 13.70 2.56
C LEU A 8 0.63 12.84 1.98
N LEU A 9 -0.40 13.45 1.40
CA LEU A 9 -1.53 12.73 0.79
C LEU A 9 -1.10 11.81 -0.36
N ASP A 10 -0.12 12.21 -1.17
CA ASP A 10 0.45 11.38 -2.24
C ASP A 10 1.28 10.19 -1.69
N ARG A 11 1.94 10.36 -0.55
CA ARG A 11 2.64 9.26 0.13
C ARG A 11 1.66 8.22 0.72
N TYR A 12 0.41 8.61 0.96
CA TYR A 12 -0.70 7.72 1.36
C TYR A 12 -1.56 7.21 0.17
N ARG A 13 -1.33 7.67 -1.08
CA ARG A 13 -2.09 7.23 -2.28
C ARG A 13 -1.82 5.79 -2.70
N GLY A 14 -0.77 5.15 -2.17
CA GLY A 14 -0.32 3.83 -2.59
C GLY A 14 -0.29 2.76 -1.50
N LEU A 15 -0.86 3.03 -0.31
CA LEU A 15 -1.12 1.94 0.63
C LEU A 15 -2.29 1.13 0.07
N PRO A 16 -2.09 -0.14 -0.30
CA PRO A 16 -3.21 -0.97 -0.71
C PRO A 16 -4.12 -1.11 0.51
N ALA A 17 -5.25 -0.41 0.49
CA ALA A 17 -6.44 -0.89 1.21
C ALA A 17 -6.80 -2.31 0.72
N ASP A 18 -6.38 -2.60 -0.51
CA ASP A 18 -6.55 -3.84 -1.26
C ASP A 18 -6.05 -5.06 -0.47
N GLY A 19 -4.90 -5.01 0.20
CA GLY A 19 -4.35 -6.18 0.90
C GLY A 19 -5.06 -6.58 2.21
N LEU A 20 -5.75 -5.64 2.86
CA LEU A 20 -6.50 -5.90 4.09
C LEU A 20 -7.95 -6.29 3.77
N LEU A 21 -8.57 -5.68 2.75
CA LEU A 21 -9.92 -5.98 2.28
C LEU A 21 -9.99 -7.27 1.43
N GLU A 22 -8.90 -7.70 0.81
CA GLU A 22 -8.82 -8.99 0.10
C GLU A 22 -8.71 -10.19 1.05
N GLN A 23 -8.44 -9.97 2.34
CA GLN A 23 -8.48 -11.06 3.30
C GLN A 23 -9.94 -11.47 3.54
N PRO A 24 -10.32 -12.73 3.24
CA PRO A 24 -11.70 -13.19 3.41
C PRO A 24 -12.19 -13.02 4.86
N ALA A 25 -11.27 -13.04 5.84
CA ALA A 25 -11.57 -12.77 7.24
C ALA A 25 -12.03 -11.32 7.52
N MET A 26 -11.43 -10.33 6.86
CA MET A 26 -11.80 -8.92 7.04
C MET A 26 -13.12 -8.58 6.34
N LEU A 27 -13.33 -9.14 5.14
CA LEU A 27 -14.60 -9.03 4.44
C LEU A 27 -15.73 -9.69 5.24
N ALA A 28 -15.51 -10.90 5.77
CA ALA A 28 -16.47 -11.57 6.66
C ALA A 28 -16.73 -10.76 7.94
N PHE A 29 -15.70 -10.11 8.51
CA PHE A 29 -15.86 -9.23 9.67
C PHE A 29 -16.72 -7.99 9.35
N PHE A 30 -16.47 -7.28 8.25
CA PHE A 30 -17.26 -6.12 7.85
C PHE A 30 -18.69 -6.49 7.45
N VAL A 31 -18.88 -7.58 6.70
CA VAL A 31 -20.21 -8.13 6.39
C VAL A 31 -20.92 -8.54 7.68
N GLY A 32 -20.21 -9.15 8.64
CA GLY A 32 -20.72 -9.45 9.97
C GLY A 32 -21.18 -8.20 10.71
N ILE A 33 -20.38 -7.12 10.71
CA ILE A 33 -20.77 -5.83 11.30
C ILE A 33 -22.04 -5.29 10.62
N ILE A 34 -22.11 -5.29 9.29
CA ILE A 34 -23.29 -4.81 8.55
C ILE A 34 -24.53 -5.64 8.90
N LEU A 35 -24.39 -6.97 8.94
CA LEU A 35 -25.45 -7.90 9.32
C LEU A 35 -25.91 -7.70 10.76
N THR A 36 -24.97 -7.59 11.70
CA THR A 36 -25.27 -7.32 13.12
C THR A 36 -25.94 -5.96 13.28
N ASN A 37 -25.48 -4.92 12.59
CA ASN A 37 -26.12 -3.60 12.60
C ASN A 37 -27.53 -3.65 12.01
N LEU A 38 -27.74 -4.40 10.93
CA LEU A 38 -29.06 -4.57 10.31
C LEU A 38 -30.02 -5.37 11.21
N VAL A 39 -29.55 -6.47 11.80
CA VAL A 39 -30.35 -7.27 12.75
C VAL A 39 -30.69 -6.45 13.98
N LEU A 40 -29.72 -5.70 14.53
CA LEU A 40 -29.95 -4.78 15.62
C LEU A 40 -30.99 -3.76 15.21
N PHE A 41 -30.80 -3.00 14.12
CA PHE A 41 -31.80 -2.06 13.58
C PHE A 41 -33.21 -2.64 13.54
N LEU A 42 -33.35 -3.89 13.08
CA LEU A 42 -34.66 -4.53 12.93
C LEU A 42 -35.26 -4.88 14.28
N VAL A 43 -34.53 -5.58 15.17
CA VAL A 43 -34.98 -5.94 16.53
C VAL A 43 -35.38 -4.71 17.33
N LEU A 44 -34.54 -3.70 17.20
CA LEU A 44 -34.68 -2.42 17.86
C LEU A 44 -35.94 -1.71 17.26
N SER A 45 -36.14 -1.68 15.94
CA SER A 45 -37.30 -1.00 15.29
C SER A 45 -38.63 -1.77 15.29
N GLN A 46 -38.67 -3.01 15.77
CA GLN A 46 -39.81 -3.92 15.70
C GLN A 46 -41.16 -3.43 16.28
N PRO A 47 -41.27 -2.68 17.40
CA PRO A 47 -42.56 -2.64 18.10
C PRO A 47 -43.67 -1.78 17.46
N PHE A 48 -43.41 -1.03 16.38
CA PHE A 48 -44.34 0.02 15.92
C PHE A 48 -44.69 0.06 14.42
N ALA A 49 -44.03 -0.72 13.54
CA ALA A 49 -44.30 -0.63 12.09
C ALA A 49 -43.97 -1.88 11.24
N PHE A 50 -43.48 -2.97 11.85
CA PHE A 50 -42.53 -3.83 11.15
C PHE A 50 -42.64 -5.34 11.42
N GLU A 51 -43.85 -5.89 11.58
CA GLU A 51 -44.02 -7.35 11.73
C GLU A 51 -43.29 -8.15 10.62
N ASN A 52 -43.25 -7.61 9.40
CA ASN A 52 -42.63 -8.27 8.23
C ASN A 52 -41.25 -7.73 7.82
N ALA A 53 -40.76 -6.65 8.43
CA ALA A 53 -39.53 -5.98 7.97
C ALA A 53 -38.27 -6.79 8.22
N LEU A 54 -38.25 -7.52 9.35
CA LEU A 54 -37.15 -8.42 9.68
C LEU A 54 -37.00 -9.48 8.58
N TRP A 55 -38.11 -10.09 8.20
CA TRP A 55 -38.14 -11.10 7.14
C TRP A 55 -37.76 -10.51 5.78
N LEU A 56 -38.30 -9.35 5.41
CA LEU A 56 -37.95 -8.67 4.15
C LEU A 56 -36.45 -8.35 4.07
N ALA A 57 -35.86 -7.84 5.16
CA ALA A 57 -34.44 -7.53 5.20
C ALA A 57 -33.57 -8.79 5.16
N LEU A 58 -33.91 -9.84 5.92
CA LEU A 58 -33.19 -11.11 5.89
C LEU A 58 -33.23 -11.76 4.50
N VAL A 59 -34.39 -11.77 3.85
CA VAL A 59 -34.55 -12.28 2.49
C VAL A 59 -33.74 -11.42 1.52
N SER A 60 -33.82 -10.09 1.60
CA SER A 60 -33.10 -9.17 0.72
C SER A 60 -31.57 -9.35 0.80
N VAL A 61 -31.04 -9.48 2.01
CA VAL A 61 -29.60 -9.73 2.21
C VAL A 61 -29.21 -11.13 1.76
N SER A 62 -30.01 -12.15 2.06
CA SER A 62 -29.75 -13.53 1.64
C SER A 62 -29.73 -13.65 0.12
N LEU A 63 -30.71 -13.03 -0.58
CA LEU A 63 -30.75 -12.98 -2.04
C LEU A 63 -29.54 -12.23 -2.61
N THR A 64 -29.13 -11.14 -1.97
CA THR A 64 -27.95 -10.37 -2.41
C THR A 64 -26.66 -11.18 -2.21
N GLY A 65 -26.53 -11.93 -1.11
CA GLY A 65 -25.39 -12.82 -0.86
C GLY A 65 -25.35 -14.00 -1.83
N LEU A 66 -26.50 -14.62 -2.11
CA LEU A 66 -26.62 -15.67 -3.12
C LEU A 66 -26.27 -15.12 -4.51
N ALA A 67 -26.83 -13.97 -4.90
CA ALA A 67 -26.55 -13.33 -6.18
C ALA A 67 -25.06 -12.97 -6.34
N HIS A 68 -24.42 -12.46 -5.27
CA HIS A 68 -22.99 -12.21 -5.26
C HIS A 68 -22.18 -13.48 -5.58
N ARG A 69 -22.55 -14.62 -4.98
CA ARG A 69 -21.88 -15.91 -5.22
C ARG A 69 -22.18 -16.49 -6.61
N PHE A 70 -23.43 -16.47 -7.05
CA PHE A 70 -23.86 -17.08 -8.31
C PHE A 70 -23.41 -16.27 -9.54
N PHE A 71 -23.50 -14.94 -9.48
CA PHE A 71 -23.17 -14.05 -10.59
C PHE A 71 -21.76 -13.45 -10.50
N GLN A 72 -20.95 -13.90 -9.53
CA GLN A 72 -19.57 -13.43 -9.29
C GLN A 72 -19.47 -11.91 -9.26
N TRP A 73 -20.38 -11.24 -8.56
CA TRP A 73 -20.39 -9.78 -8.51
C TRP A 73 -19.16 -9.24 -7.80
N THR A 74 -18.63 -8.13 -8.30
CA THR A 74 -17.60 -7.36 -7.59
C THR A 74 -18.11 -6.90 -6.23
N LEU A 75 -17.23 -6.85 -5.21
CA LEU A 75 -17.54 -6.34 -3.87
C LEU A 75 -18.25 -4.97 -3.92
N GLN A 76 -17.79 -4.07 -4.79
CA GLN A 76 -18.36 -2.75 -4.96
C GLN A 76 -19.86 -2.78 -5.29
N ARG A 77 -20.29 -3.61 -6.25
CA ARG A 77 -21.70 -3.75 -6.65
C ARG A 77 -22.55 -4.28 -5.51
N THR A 78 -22.07 -5.31 -4.83
CA THR A 78 -22.75 -5.92 -3.69
C THR A 78 -22.92 -4.92 -2.55
N THR A 79 -21.87 -4.16 -2.22
CA THR A 79 -21.95 -3.12 -1.18
C THR A 79 -22.94 -2.03 -1.54
N HIS A 80 -22.94 -1.51 -2.79
CA HIS A 80 -23.93 -0.52 -3.21
C HIS A 80 -25.37 -1.03 -3.11
N LEU A 81 -25.61 -2.28 -3.51
CA LEU A 81 -26.95 -2.88 -3.45
C LEU A 81 -27.42 -3.04 -2.00
N LEU A 82 -26.56 -3.54 -1.11
CA LEU A 82 -26.89 -3.66 0.32
C LEU A 82 -27.18 -2.29 0.95
N LEU A 83 -26.34 -1.28 0.67
CA LEU A 83 -26.56 0.08 1.16
C LEU A 83 -27.87 0.68 0.62
N ALA A 84 -28.23 0.43 -0.63
CA ALA A 84 -29.48 0.91 -1.23
C ALA A 84 -30.70 0.26 -0.56
N GLN A 85 -30.64 -1.04 -0.28
CA GLN A 85 -31.69 -1.76 0.44
C GLN A 85 -31.85 -1.23 1.87
N THR A 86 -30.75 -1.07 2.60
CA THR A 86 -30.77 -0.47 3.95
C THR A 86 -31.34 0.95 3.92
N TYR A 87 -30.90 1.77 2.96
CA TYR A 87 -31.39 3.13 2.79
C TYR A 87 -32.91 3.19 2.54
N ALA A 88 -33.44 2.32 1.67
CA ALA A 88 -34.87 2.23 1.40
C ALA A 88 -35.68 1.83 2.65
N LEU A 89 -35.19 0.85 3.42
CA LEU A 89 -35.80 0.46 4.69
C LEU A 89 -35.79 1.61 5.72
N LEU A 90 -34.70 2.37 5.78
CA LEU A 90 -34.60 3.54 6.66
C LEU A 90 -35.57 4.65 6.25
N LEU A 91 -35.70 4.95 4.95
CA LEU A 91 -36.68 5.91 4.45
C LEU A 91 -38.11 5.53 4.84
N TYR A 92 -38.47 4.26 4.65
CA TYR A 92 -39.79 3.77 5.05
C TYR A 92 -39.98 3.81 6.57
N SER A 93 -38.97 3.45 7.35
CA SER A 93 -39.00 3.56 8.81
C SER A 93 -39.27 5.01 9.26
N ILE A 94 -38.51 5.96 8.69
CA ILE A 94 -38.69 7.39 8.95
C ILE A 94 -40.10 7.85 8.57
N TRP A 95 -40.63 7.41 7.42
CA TRP A 95 -41.98 7.73 6.98
C TRP A 95 -43.05 7.29 8.00
N VAL A 96 -42.97 6.07 8.51
CA VAL A 96 -44.01 5.51 9.41
C VAL A 96 -43.88 6.00 10.85
N THR A 97 -42.66 6.33 11.30
CA THR A 97 -42.36 6.62 12.73
C THR A 97 -42.26 8.10 13.07
N GLY A 98 -42.79 8.99 12.23
CA GLY A 98 -42.92 10.42 12.54
C GLY A 98 -41.92 11.34 11.82
N GLY A 99 -41.42 10.94 10.65
CA GLY A 99 -40.63 11.79 9.77
C GLY A 99 -39.33 12.26 10.41
N LEU A 100 -39.04 13.56 10.31
CA LEU A 100 -37.81 14.18 10.82
C LEU A 100 -37.58 13.93 12.32
N PHE A 101 -38.64 13.78 13.12
CA PHE A 101 -38.53 13.58 14.56
C PHE A 101 -38.33 12.11 14.97
N SER A 102 -38.31 11.19 14.00
CA SER A 102 -38.07 9.79 14.26
C SER A 102 -36.64 9.56 14.77
N SER A 103 -36.49 8.77 15.83
CA SER A 103 -35.17 8.27 16.26
C SER A 103 -34.46 7.43 15.20
N SER A 104 -35.19 6.90 14.20
CA SER A 104 -34.63 6.19 13.06
C SER A 104 -33.75 7.08 12.16
N THR A 105 -33.89 8.40 12.22
CA THR A 105 -33.03 9.35 11.48
C THR A 105 -31.56 9.22 11.86
N MET A 106 -31.24 8.78 13.09
CA MET A 106 -29.86 8.56 13.54
C MET A 106 -29.12 7.51 12.70
N TRP A 107 -29.83 6.50 12.21
CA TRP A 107 -29.25 5.44 11.38
C TRP A 107 -28.76 5.94 10.02
N MET A 108 -29.33 7.03 9.51
CA MET A 108 -28.84 7.67 8.29
C MET A 108 -27.39 8.14 8.45
N MET A 109 -26.96 8.52 9.66
CA MET A 109 -25.58 8.95 9.93
C MET A 109 -24.58 7.79 9.90
N ILE A 110 -25.02 6.57 10.21
CA ILE A 110 -24.16 5.37 10.22
C ILE A 110 -24.04 4.78 8.80
N LEU A 111 -25.08 4.92 7.98
CA LEU A 111 -25.16 4.29 6.65
C LEU A 111 -23.90 4.50 5.77
N PRO A 112 -23.26 5.69 5.71
CA PRO A 112 -22.06 5.88 4.90
C PRO A 112 -20.79 5.23 5.48
N VAL A 113 -20.79 4.84 6.75
CA VAL A 113 -19.59 4.32 7.44
C VAL A 113 -19.07 3.03 6.79
N PRO A 114 -19.89 1.99 6.55
CA PRO A 114 -19.46 0.82 5.77
C PRO A 114 -18.99 1.17 4.34
N ALA A 115 -19.58 2.19 3.72
CA ALA A 115 -19.17 2.65 2.39
C ALA A 115 -17.74 3.21 2.39
N ILE A 116 -17.30 3.84 3.48
CA ILE A 116 -15.93 4.37 3.62
C ILE A 116 -14.93 3.21 3.67
N TYR A 117 -15.25 2.16 4.43
CA TYR A 117 -14.36 1.00 4.57
C TYR A 117 -14.30 0.14 3.31
N LEU A 118 -15.44 -0.11 2.67
CA LEU A 118 -15.54 -1.11 1.58
C LEU A 118 -15.39 -0.51 0.18
N LEU A 119 -15.71 0.77 -0.02
CA LEU A 119 -15.68 1.41 -1.34
C LEU A 119 -14.61 2.51 -1.45
N GLY A 120 -14.03 2.92 -0.33
CA GLY A 120 -13.10 4.04 -0.26
C GLY A 120 -13.79 5.41 -0.35
N TRP A 121 -13.11 6.42 0.17
CA TRP A 121 -13.69 7.73 0.50
C TRP A 121 -14.42 8.43 -0.67
N ARG A 122 -13.92 8.32 -1.91
CA ARG A 122 -14.52 9.00 -3.07
C ARG A 122 -15.92 8.50 -3.41
N LEU A 123 -16.13 7.18 -3.35
CA LEU A 123 -17.43 6.57 -3.63
C LEU A 123 -18.39 6.78 -2.46
N SER A 124 -17.87 6.80 -1.23
CA SER A 124 -18.66 7.09 -0.03
C SER A 124 -19.19 8.53 -0.01
N LEU A 125 -18.51 9.50 -0.63
CA LEU A 125 -19.03 10.87 -0.76
C LEU A 125 -20.42 10.90 -1.39
N ARG A 126 -20.71 10.02 -2.36
CA ARG A 126 -22.03 9.93 -2.98
C ARG A 126 -23.11 9.55 -1.97
N TRP A 127 -22.80 8.61 -1.08
CA TRP A 127 -23.70 8.19 0.01
C TRP A 127 -23.85 9.26 1.09
N ILE A 128 -22.75 9.94 1.44
CA ILE A 128 -22.79 11.05 2.40
C ILE A 128 -23.69 12.17 1.86
N VAL A 129 -23.46 12.60 0.62
CA VAL A 129 -24.28 13.64 -0.02
C VAL A 129 -25.74 13.21 -0.13
N LEU A 130 -26.00 11.96 -0.53
CA LEU A 130 -27.37 11.42 -0.58
C LEU A 130 -28.05 11.51 0.78
N VAL A 131 -27.40 11.03 1.84
CA VAL A 131 -27.93 11.10 3.21
C VAL A 131 -28.21 12.54 3.64
N GLN A 132 -27.28 13.47 3.37
CA GLN A 132 -27.46 14.87 3.77
C GLN A 132 -28.61 15.54 3.01
N LEU A 133 -28.71 15.30 1.70
CA LEU A 133 -29.84 15.81 0.90
C LEU A 133 -31.17 15.26 1.40
N THR A 134 -31.21 13.99 1.82
CA THR A 134 -32.42 13.37 2.39
C THR A 134 -32.80 14.02 3.71
N LEU A 135 -31.86 14.22 4.63
CA LEU A 135 -32.13 14.90 5.90
C LEU A 135 -32.62 16.34 5.67
N LEU A 136 -32.02 17.05 4.72
CA LEU A 136 -32.48 18.38 4.32
C LEU A 136 -33.89 18.35 3.70
N ALA A 137 -34.19 17.37 2.85
CA ALA A 137 -35.50 17.22 2.23
C ALA A 137 -36.61 16.87 3.23
N LEU A 138 -36.28 16.15 4.32
CA LEU A 138 -37.25 15.86 5.39
C LEU A 138 -37.79 17.14 6.05
N VAL A 139 -37.03 18.25 6.04
CA VAL A 139 -37.46 19.52 6.65
C VAL A 139 -38.71 20.10 5.96
N PRO A 140 -38.69 20.45 4.67
CA PRO A 140 -39.87 20.98 3.99
C PRO A 140 -41.00 19.94 3.91
N LEU A 141 -40.68 18.64 3.75
CA LEU A 141 -41.68 17.57 3.76
C LEU A 141 -42.44 17.50 5.10
N THR A 142 -41.73 17.72 6.21
CA THR A 142 -42.35 17.79 7.55
C THR A 142 -43.15 19.08 7.72
N GLN A 143 -42.61 20.23 7.31
CA GLN A 143 -43.27 21.53 7.45
C GLN A 143 -44.57 21.66 6.65
N HIS A 144 -44.62 21.07 5.44
CA HIS A 144 -45.81 21.08 4.59
C HIS A 144 -46.80 19.96 4.93
N GLY A 145 -46.51 19.14 5.95
CA GLY A 145 -47.38 18.04 6.38
C GLY A 145 -47.49 16.89 5.38
N TRP A 146 -46.52 16.74 4.48
CA TRP A 146 -46.51 15.63 3.51
C TRP A 146 -46.07 14.31 4.12
N LEU A 147 -45.38 14.37 5.26
CA LEU A 147 -45.04 13.20 6.05
C LEU A 147 -46.12 12.91 7.09
N PRO A 148 -46.49 11.64 7.32
CA PRO A 148 -47.42 11.29 8.38
C PRO A 148 -46.81 11.69 9.71
N VAL A 149 -47.47 12.62 10.41
CA VAL A 149 -47.06 13.03 11.74
C VAL A 149 -47.67 12.07 12.76
N SER A 150 -47.28 10.81 12.68
CA SER A 150 -47.57 9.79 13.70
C SER A 150 -46.67 10.05 14.90
N PHE A 151 -47.09 10.95 15.79
CA PHE A 151 -46.41 11.19 17.06
C PHE A 151 -46.63 9.99 18.00
N VAL A 152 -45.85 8.93 17.79
CA VAL A 152 -45.90 7.77 18.68
C VAL A 152 -44.99 8.04 19.89
N TYR A 153 -45.35 9.01 20.74
CA TYR A 153 -44.66 9.23 22.03
C TYR A 153 -45.42 8.50 23.14
N GLY A 154 -45.07 7.24 23.38
CA GLY A 154 -45.52 6.48 24.55
C GLY A 154 -44.33 6.06 25.42
N PRO A 155 -44.52 5.67 26.70
CA PRO A 155 -43.44 5.24 27.59
C PRO A 155 -42.51 4.17 26.98
N ARG A 156 -43.07 3.27 26.18
CA ARG A 156 -42.37 2.25 25.38
C ARG A 156 -41.37 2.79 24.33
N HIS A 157 -41.48 4.05 23.91
CA HIS A 157 -40.59 4.68 22.91
C HIS A 157 -39.33 5.29 23.52
N VAL A 158 -39.33 5.54 24.84
CA VAL A 158 -38.20 6.18 25.53
C VAL A 158 -36.98 5.26 25.53
N LEU A 159 -37.14 4.03 26.00
CA LEU A 159 -36.10 3.00 25.97
C LEU A 159 -35.65 2.71 24.54
N TRP A 160 -36.58 2.77 23.59
CA TRP A 160 -36.33 2.51 22.18
C TRP A 160 -35.43 3.59 21.56
N SER A 161 -35.82 4.85 21.73
CA SER A 161 -35.03 6.00 21.31
C SER A 161 -33.64 5.96 21.95
N LEU A 162 -33.54 5.70 23.26
CA LEU A 162 -32.25 5.54 23.94
C LEU A 162 -31.39 4.44 23.30
N GLY A 163 -31.99 3.29 22.98
CA GLY A 163 -31.32 2.20 22.27
C GLY A 163 -30.72 2.64 20.94
N ASN A 164 -31.47 3.39 20.12
CA ASN A 164 -30.97 3.96 18.85
C ASN A 164 -29.78 4.91 19.05
N HIS A 165 -29.85 5.78 20.07
CA HIS A 165 -28.77 6.73 20.36
C HIS A 165 -27.50 6.02 20.84
N VAL A 166 -27.64 5.10 21.80
CA VAL A 166 -26.53 4.31 22.34
C VAL A 166 -25.91 3.45 21.23
N PHE A 167 -26.74 2.81 20.43
CA PHE A 167 -26.26 1.99 19.32
C PHE A 167 -25.51 2.81 18.27
N THR A 168 -26.07 3.96 17.87
CA THR A 168 -25.41 4.87 16.92
C THR A 168 -24.05 5.33 17.45
N ALA A 169 -23.97 5.69 18.74
CA ALA A 169 -22.72 6.07 19.37
C ALA A 169 -21.70 4.92 19.35
N ILE A 170 -22.11 3.70 19.72
CA ILE A 170 -21.25 2.50 19.71
C ILE A 170 -20.78 2.17 18.29
N SER A 171 -21.64 2.24 17.28
CA SER A 171 -21.28 1.94 15.89
C SER A 171 -20.30 2.96 15.30
N LEU A 172 -20.47 4.25 15.62
CA LEU A 172 -19.53 5.30 15.21
C LEU A 172 -18.16 5.14 15.89
N LEU A 173 -18.15 4.88 17.21
CA LEU A 173 -16.93 4.61 17.97
C LEU A 173 -16.25 3.32 17.51
N GLY A 174 -17.02 2.26 17.30
CA GLY A 174 -16.55 0.97 16.80
C GLY A 174 -15.92 1.11 15.41
N GLY A 175 -16.55 1.86 14.52
CA GLY A 175 -15.96 2.22 13.23
C GLY A 175 -14.60 2.90 13.41
N LEU A 176 -14.53 3.96 14.23
CA LEU A 176 -13.28 4.67 14.50
C LEU A 176 -12.18 3.76 15.08
N LEU A 177 -12.52 2.85 15.99
CA LEU A 177 -11.59 1.89 16.58
C LEU A 177 -11.07 0.87 15.54
N VAL A 178 -11.93 0.41 14.64
CA VAL A 178 -11.53 -0.46 13.53
C VAL A 178 -10.58 0.29 12.59
N TYR A 179 -10.90 1.53 12.23
CA TYR A 179 -10.01 2.38 11.44
C TYR A 179 -8.64 2.55 12.10
N GLN A 180 -8.61 2.86 13.40
CA GLN A 180 -7.37 3.02 14.16
C GLN A 180 -6.54 1.74 14.18
N ARG A 181 -7.16 0.56 14.36
CA ARG A 181 -6.46 -0.73 14.30
C ARG A 181 -5.85 -1.00 12.93
N ILE A 182 -6.62 -0.78 11.86
CA ILE A 182 -6.15 -0.96 10.48
C ILE A 182 -4.97 -0.02 10.21
N TYR A 183 -5.07 1.24 10.61
CA TYR A 183 -4.02 2.23 10.42
C TYR A 183 -2.73 1.87 11.15
N ASN A 184 -2.81 1.46 12.41
CA ASN A 184 -1.64 1.09 13.19
C ASN A 184 -0.93 -0.15 12.61
N HIS A 185 -1.69 -1.15 12.17
CA HIS A 185 -1.13 -2.33 11.52
C HIS A 185 -0.38 -1.98 10.23
N GLN A 186 -0.94 -1.09 9.41
CA GLN A 186 -0.27 -0.60 8.19
C GLN A 186 1.03 0.15 8.53
N LEU A 187 1.02 0.94 9.60
CA LEU A 187 2.20 1.69 10.03
C LEU A 187 3.33 0.76 10.50
N ASP A 188 3.00 -0.31 11.22
CA ASP A 188 3.96 -1.33 11.66
C ASP A 188 4.56 -2.08 10.48
N GLU A 189 3.75 -2.45 9.49
CA GLU A 189 4.20 -3.14 8.27
C GLU A 189 5.15 -2.26 7.45
N ILE A 190 4.82 -0.98 7.26
CA ILE A 190 5.69 -0.01 6.60
C ILE A 190 7.01 0.14 7.36
N THR A 191 6.95 0.22 8.69
CA THR A 191 8.15 0.36 9.53
C THR A 191 9.03 -0.88 9.41
N ARG A 192 8.45 -2.08 9.39
CA ARG A 192 9.17 -3.34 9.20
C ARG A 192 9.85 -3.39 7.83
N ARG A 193 9.12 -3.09 6.76
CA ARG A 193 9.68 -3.04 5.39
C ARG A 193 10.80 -2.02 5.25
N ASN A 194 10.67 -0.85 5.87
CA ASN A 194 11.75 0.14 5.87
C ASN A 194 13.00 -0.35 6.62
N LYS A 195 12.84 -1.05 7.74
CA LYS A 195 13.96 -1.66 8.47
C LYS A 195 14.65 -2.74 7.63
N GLU A 196 13.88 -3.63 7.01
CA GLU A 196 14.41 -4.66 6.10
C GLU A 196 15.16 -4.03 4.92
N LEU A 197 14.59 -3.00 4.29
CA LEU A 197 15.21 -2.27 3.19
C LEU A 197 16.52 -1.58 3.62
N SER A 198 16.52 -0.95 4.79
CA SER A 198 17.72 -0.30 5.35
C SER A 198 18.82 -1.32 5.66
N ALA A 199 18.46 -2.48 6.21
CA ALA A 199 19.42 -3.55 6.51
C ALA A 199 20.03 -4.13 5.21
N ASN A 200 19.20 -4.40 4.20
CA ASN A 200 19.67 -4.88 2.90
C ASN A 200 20.59 -3.87 2.22
N ARG A 201 20.26 -2.57 2.31
CA ARG A 201 21.13 -1.50 1.78
C ARG A 201 22.47 -1.46 2.50
N ALA A 202 22.49 -1.58 3.82
CA ALA A 202 23.73 -1.61 4.59
C ALA A 202 24.61 -2.83 4.21
N ALA A 203 24.00 -4.01 4.07
CA ALA A 203 24.69 -5.22 3.63
C ALA A 203 25.26 -5.07 2.20
N LEU A 204 24.50 -4.46 1.28
CA LEU A 204 24.97 -4.20 -0.08
C LEU A 204 26.17 -3.26 -0.10
N VAL A 205 26.10 -2.15 0.65
CA VAL A 205 27.22 -1.20 0.76
C VAL A 205 28.46 -1.87 1.34
N GLN A 206 28.30 -2.74 2.34
CA GLN A 206 29.41 -3.50 2.91
C GLN A 206 30.00 -4.50 1.90
N ALA A 207 29.15 -5.20 1.14
CA ALA A 207 29.60 -6.12 0.10
C ALA A 207 30.34 -5.40 -1.03
N GLU A 208 29.88 -4.21 -1.44
CA GLU A 208 30.60 -3.37 -2.40
C GLU A 208 31.98 -2.96 -1.88
N ALA A 209 32.07 -2.55 -0.62
CA ALA A 209 33.35 -2.20 0.01
C ALA A 209 34.32 -3.39 0.04
N TYR A 210 33.84 -4.59 0.39
CA TYR A 210 34.67 -5.80 0.36
C TYR A 210 35.11 -6.20 -1.05
N LYS A 211 34.22 -6.07 -2.05
CA LYS A 211 34.57 -6.32 -3.46
C LYS A 211 35.72 -5.41 -3.90
N ASP A 212 35.63 -4.13 -3.58
CA ASP A 212 36.64 -3.15 -3.95
C ASP A 212 37.98 -3.41 -3.25
N GLN A 213 37.95 -3.71 -1.95
CA GLN A 213 39.16 -4.06 -1.20
C GLN A 213 39.82 -5.32 -1.74
N PHE A 214 39.03 -6.36 -2.04
CA PHE A 214 39.54 -7.61 -2.60
C PHE A 214 40.22 -7.39 -3.94
N LEU A 215 39.58 -6.66 -4.87
CA LEU A 215 40.14 -6.40 -6.19
C LEU A 215 41.43 -5.56 -6.13
N ALA A 216 41.47 -4.56 -5.25
CA ALA A 216 42.68 -3.77 -5.02
C ALA A 216 43.83 -4.62 -4.46
N SER A 217 43.55 -5.47 -3.47
CA SER A 217 44.55 -6.36 -2.86
C SER A 217 45.09 -7.37 -3.86
N VAL A 218 44.21 -8.06 -4.60
CA VAL A 218 44.60 -9.05 -5.61
C VAL A 218 45.45 -8.42 -6.71
N SER A 219 45.09 -7.21 -7.17
CA SER A 219 45.90 -6.50 -8.17
C SER A 219 47.33 -6.23 -7.67
N HIS A 220 47.49 -5.82 -6.41
CA HIS A 220 48.81 -5.56 -5.83
C HIS A 220 49.63 -6.86 -5.64
N GLU A 221 48.97 -7.93 -5.17
CA GLU A 221 49.61 -9.23 -4.98
C GLU A 221 49.99 -9.91 -6.30
N LEU A 222 49.28 -9.66 -7.40
CA LEU A 222 49.63 -10.16 -8.73
C LEU A 222 50.75 -9.34 -9.39
N ARG A 223 50.79 -8.01 -9.20
CA ARG A 223 51.82 -7.16 -9.80
C ARG A 223 53.24 -7.56 -9.37
N THR A 224 53.41 -7.93 -8.10
CA THR A 224 54.72 -8.30 -7.53
C THR A 224 55.37 -9.52 -8.21
N PRO A 225 54.73 -10.71 -8.26
CA PRO A 225 55.29 -11.89 -8.92
C PRO A 225 55.40 -11.69 -10.43
N MET A 226 54.49 -10.94 -11.06
CA MET A 226 54.56 -10.67 -12.50
C MET A 226 55.76 -9.80 -12.86
N ASN A 227 56.04 -8.77 -12.07
CA ASN A 227 57.24 -7.95 -12.25
C ASN A 227 58.52 -8.78 -12.01
N ALA A 228 58.49 -9.73 -11.07
CA ALA A 228 59.61 -10.66 -10.85
C ALA A 228 59.82 -11.61 -12.05
N ILE A 229 58.74 -12.14 -12.62
CA ILE A 229 58.78 -12.97 -13.84
C ILE A 229 59.37 -12.16 -15.00
N LEU A 230 58.92 -10.92 -15.22
CA LEU A 230 59.48 -10.05 -16.25
C LEU A 230 60.97 -9.76 -16.02
N GLY A 231 61.38 -9.47 -14.79
CA GLY A 231 62.78 -9.23 -14.44
C GLY A 231 63.68 -10.45 -14.68
N PHE A 232 63.24 -11.65 -14.26
CA PHE A 232 63.99 -12.88 -14.55
C PHE A 232 64.01 -13.21 -16.04
N ASN A 233 62.90 -12.97 -16.73
CA ASN A 233 62.80 -13.16 -18.16
C ASN A 233 63.80 -12.26 -18.92
N ASP A 234 63.98 -11.01 -18.47
CA ASP A 234 64.95 -10.07 -19.05
C ASP A 234 66.40 -10.50 -18.83
N VAL A 235 66.72 -11.07 -17.66
CA VAL A 235 68.05 -11.66 -17.39
C VAL A 235 68.30 -12.88 -18.30
N ILE A 236 67.34 -13.81 -18.36
CA ILE A 236 67.44 -15.02 -19.19
C ILE A 236 67.58 -14.66 -20.68
N ARG A 237 66.84 -13.64 -21.12
CA ARG A 237 66.91 -13.12 -22.50
C ARG A 237 68.28 -12.53 -22.83
N ALA A 238 68.90 -11.82 -21.88
CA ALA A 238 70.24 -11.28 -22.05
C ALA A 238 71.32 -12.37 -22.16
N GLU A 239 71.17 -13.49 -21.45
CA GLU A 239 72.12 -14.62 -21.51
C GLU A 239 71.96 -15.50 -22.76
N LEU A 240 70.74 -15.62 -23.30
CA LEU A 240 70.42 -16.50 -24.43
C LEU A 240 70.57 -15.87 -25.83
N GLN A 241 71.24 -14.72 -25.96
CA GLN A 241 71.37 -13.96 -27.22
C GLN A 241 71.88 -14.77 -28.43
N SER A 242 72.53 -15.92 -28.23
CA SER A 242 73.03 -16.82 -29.28
C SER A 242 72.23 -18.12 -29.47
N ALA A 243 71.20 -18.38 -28.66
CA ALA A 243 70.43 -19.64 -28.64
C ALA A 243 69.00 -19.47 -29.19
N GLY A 244 68.87 -19.36 -30.52
CA GLY A 244 67.66 -18.87 -31.20
C GLY A 244 66.31 -19.54 -30.85
N LYS A 245 66.27 -20.84 -30.53
CA LYS A 245 65.02 -21.52 -30.13
C LYS A 245 64.56 -21.20 -28.70
N HIS A 246 65.49 -20.93 -27.78
CA HIS A 246 65.16 -20.61 -26.40
C HIS A 246 64.75 -19.15 -26.23
N LEU A 247 65.27 -18.25 -27.08
CA LEU A 247 64.89 -16.84 -27.10
C LEU A 247 63.39 -16.65 -27.42
N GLN A 248 62.85 -17.40 -28.40
CA GLN A 248 61.41 -17.34 -28.73
C GLN A 248 60.51 -17.76 -27.57
N THR A 249 60.91 -18.75 -26.77
CA THR A 249 60.12 -19.18 -25.61
C THR A 249 60.11 -18.13 -24.50
N VAL A 250 61.25 -17.47 -24.27
CA VAL A 250 61.42 -16.38 -23.29
C VAL A 250 60.63 -15.14 -23.71
N ASP A 251 60.62 -14.80 -24.99
CA ASP A 251 59.80 -13.70 -25.52
C ASP A 251 58.29 -13.99 -25.36
N LEU A 252 57.86 -15.25 -25.57
CA LEU A 252 56.46 -15.64 -25.38
C LEU A 252 56.01 -15.54 -23.91
N VAL A 253 56.87 -15.91 -22.96
CA VAL A 253 56.59 -15.75 -21.52
C VAL A 253 56.46 -14.27 -21.15
N ARG A 254 57.33 -13.42 -21.72
CA ARG A 254 57.25 -11.96 -21.56
C ARG A 254 55.91 -11.42 -22.01
N GLU A 255 55.54 -11.69 -23.27
CA GLU A 255 54.31 -11.20 -23.88
C GLU A 255 53.08 -11.66 -23.08
N SER A 256 53.05 -12.92 -22.65
CA SER A 256 51.97 -13.47 -21.83
C SER A 256 51.85 -12.78 -20.46
N THR A 257 52.99 -12.45 -19.83
CA THR A 257 53.02 -11.76 -18.53
C THR A 257 52.60 -10.29 -18.67
N GLU A 258 53.08 -9.58 -19.69
CA GLU A 258 52.64 -8.20 -19.98
C GLU A 258 51.13 -8.14 -20.29
N HIS A 259 50.63 -9.11 -21.06
CA HIS A 259 49.21 -9.19 -21.40
C HIS A 259 48.33 -9.43 -20.16
N LEU A 260 48.73 -10.35 -19.28
CA LEU A 260 48.01 -10.60 -18.03
C LEU A 260 47.98 -9.35 -17.13
N LEU A 261 49.05 -8.55 -17.12
CA LEU A 261 49.16 -7.37 -16.26
C LEU A 261 48.18 -6.30 -16.75
N LYS A 262 48.12 -6.15 -18.07
CA LYS A 262 47.19 -5.24 -18.74
C LYS A 262 45.74 -5.63 -18.44
N LEU A 263 45.39 -6.91 -18.53
CA LEU A 263 44.04 -7.40 -18.20
C LEU A 263 43.66 -7.14 -16.74
N VAL A 264 44.57 -7.42 -15.80
CA VAL A 264 44.33 -7.18 -14.36
C VAL A 264 44.10 -5.70 -14.10
N ASN A 265 44.92 -4.81 -14.67
CA ASN A 265 44.75 -3.36 -14.52
C ASN A 265 43.44 -2.88 -15.15
N GLN A 266 43.07 -3.38 -16.34
CA GLN A 266 41.80 -3.02 -16.99
C GLN A 266 40.58 -3.39 -16.15
N ILE A 267 40.57 -4.56 -15.50
CA ILE A 267 39.49 -4.97 -14.60
C ILE A 267 39.41 -4.03 -13.38
N LEU A 268 40.56 -3.63 -12.84
CA LEU A 268 40.62 -2.69 -11.72
C LEU A 268 40.07 -1.31 -12.13
N ASP A 269 40.53 -0.77 -13.26
CA ASP A 269 40.09 0.52 -13.80
C ASP A 269 38.58 0.51 -14.07
N PHE A 270 38.06 -0.55 -14.70
CA PHE A 270 36.63 -0.72 -14.94
C PHE A 270 35.83 -0.71 -13.63
N THR A 271 36.33 -1.36 -12.59
CA THR A 271 35.69 -1.39 -11.27
C THR A 271 35.66 0.00 -10.63
N GLN A 272 36.77 0.76 -10.71
CA GLN A 272 36.83 2.14 -10.21
C GLN A 272 35.90 3.08 -10.99
N ILE A 273 35.77 2.91 -12.31
CA ILE A 273 34.85 3.68 -13.15
C ILE A 273 33.40 3.40 -12.77
N GLN A 274 32.99 2.12 -12.67
CA GLN A 274 31.65 1.72 -12.26
C GLN A 274 31.26 2.30 -10.89
N ALA A 275 32.22 2.40 -9.98
CA ALA A 275 32.03 2.98 -8.66
C ALA A 275 32.09 4.52 -8.63
N GLY A 276 32.40 5.19 -9.75
CA GLY A 276 32.60 6.65 -9.81
C GLY A 276 33.82 7.13 -9.02
N ARG A 277 34.80 6.25 -8.78
CA ARG A 277 35.97 6.49 -7.92
C ARG A 277 37.27 6.71 -8.69
N LEU A 278 37.29 6.64 -10.02
CA LEU A 278 38.51 6.86 -10.81
C LEU A 278 38.94 8.34 -10.76
N PRO A 279 40.07 8.68 -10.11
CA PRO A 279 40.53 10.06 -10.03
C PRO A 279 41.11 10.50 -11.37
N LEU A 280 40.54 11.56 -11.95
CA LEU A 280 41.10 12.20 -13.13
C LEU A 280 42.11 13.26 -12.69
N GLN A 281 43.33 13.23 -13.24
CA GLN A 281 44.33 14.27 -13.08
C GLN A 281 44.44 15.07 -14.37
N PRO A 282 43.70 16.18 -14.51
CA PRO A 282 43.80 17.02 -15.68
C PRO A 282 45.17 17.71 -15.69
N VAL A 283 45.96 17.42 -16.72
CA VAL A 283 47.24 18.08 -17.02
C VAL A 283 47.18 18.71 -18.40
N PRO A 284 47.85 19.87 -18.63
CA PRO A 284 47.96 20.44 -19.96
C PRO A 284 48.71 19.48 -20.88
N THR A 285 47.99 18.88 -21.83
CA THR A 285 48.55 17.90 -22.77
C THR A 285 48.48 18.45 -24.18
N ARG A 286 49.61 18.47 -24.88
CA ARG A 286 49.67 18.84 -26.29
C ARG A 286 49.17 17.66 -27.12
N LEU A 287 48.04 17.82 -27.80
CA LEU A 287 47.38 16.72 -28.54
C LEU A 287 48.30 16.08 -29.61
N ALA A 288 49.19 16.85 -30.23
CA ALA A 288 50.15 16.33 -31.20
C ALA A 288 51.08 15.25 -30.62
N ASP A 289 51.41 15.36 -29.32
CA ASP A 289 52.29 14.41 -28.63
C ASP A 289 51.51 13.19 -28.12
N ALA A 290 50.18 13.28 -28.01
CA ALA A 290 49.31 12.21 -27.52
C ALA A 290 48.87 11.21 -28.60
N PHE A 291 48.99 11.58 -29.89
CA PHE A 291 48.57 10.77 -31.04
C PHE A 291 49.74 10.39 -31.96
N ALA A 292 50.99 10.64 -31.56
CA ALA A 292 52.17 10.19 -32.29
C ALA A 292 52.43 8.72 -31.94
N GLU A 293 52.00 7.80 -32.80
CA GLU A 293 52.50 6.42 -32.85
C GLU A 293 53.92 6.36 -33.42
#